data_AF-A0A6P8I3P5-F1
#
_entry.id   AF-A0A6P8I3P5-F1
#
_cell.length_a   1.000
_cell.length_b   1.000
_cell.length_c   1.000
_cell.angle_alpha   90.00
_cell.angle_beta   90.00
_cell.angle_gamma   90.00
#
_symmetry.space_group_name_H-M   'P 1'
#
loop_
_entity.id
_entity.type
_entity.pdbx_description
1 polymer ?
#
loop_
_entity_poly.entity_id
_entity_poly.type
_entity_poly.pdbx_seq_one_letter_code
_entity_poly.pdbx_strand_id
1 'polypeptide(L)'
;MSAEGQNLQAKYQKLAAEYAKLRAQNTVLKKAVIEEQEKTKTLQETAKQKDQSIRKYEQEIDSLQFRNDQLSKRVGILQDELDESGSKNWKSWANPAPSHSSVDSDVKEEELKIKIQENERLQRQLFDALQEHKATVSSLQERLNIAERSSSNHQKAIDEASDTHRMVVEKLQEDRALMEAKLRKTEEELRTLTLKAEKSQQRLKLLNNEISSKCENVSKIVAEKIPFNDTSNKELNSLNVPTHDRKHQVKSKELIGLAADLIKEFTSALSNLHTYTEQRIKTFYVESTQEQLSAQTQKFCSYLHENATVLRAVEHSFSSFYKELKTDSLITLETVSGLKGFSDAFHCYVMYLAKLMLYYFLSTEEECKSSTCSQTLEGYNRQVVSATAGMVRIFTKVDSYVQALASNKEHWMLECQLLQVKHEKESKKVASLEKELEKLKSSASADQANNPTSMSVPPSPTRKEAPIEPTDLGKVFSEATDESSDGMTRELLIKNHFTSRISDLTSQLQVMDSKGVSFAAECRSLYKRIRQSEKDRDGLSQKLLTANARVKQIEDELDVTKRNYETQLSMMSEHLCGMNEKLTTQQDEIELLKSGGKSKKSKK
;
A
#
# COMPACT_ATOMS: atom_id res chain seq x y z
N MET A 1 -16.91 7.92 -45.87
CA MET A 1 -16.01 8.34 -44.78
C MET A 1 -15.95 7.20 -43.76
N SER A 2 -14.78 6.88 -43.17
CA SER A 2 -14.71 5.77 -42.18
C SER A 2 -15.52 6.09 -40.92
N ALA A 3 -16.20 5.08 -40.37
CA ALA A 3 -16.91 5.16 -39.09
C ALA A 3 -15.99 5.55 -37.92
N GLU A 4 -14.69 5.25 -38.03
CA GLU A 4 -13.67 5.65 -37.06
C GLU A 4 -13.51 7.17 -36.98
N GLY A 5 -13.62 7.87 -38.12
CA GLY A 5 -13.56 9.33 -38.17
C GLY A 5 -14.74 9.99 -37.44
N GLN A 6 -15.95 9.43 -37.61
CA GLN A 6 -17.14 9.88 -36.87
C GLN A 6 -17.02 9.59 -35.37
N ASN A 7 -16.50 8.41 -35.00
CA ASN A 7 -16.22 8.03 -33.61
C ASN A 7 -15.19 8.96 -32.95
N LEU A 8 -14.13 9.33 -33.67
CA LEU A 8 -13.10 10.27 -33.24
C LEU A 8 -13.66 11.71 -33.10
N GLN A 9 -14.46 12.18 -34.06
CA GLN A 9 -15.12 13.48 -34.00
C GLN A 9 -16.08 13.59 -32.80
N ALA A 10 -16.85 12.54 -32.51
CA ALA A 10 -17.72 12.46 -31.34
C ALA A 10 -16.93 12.48 -30.01
N LYS A 11 -15.74 11.86 -29.97
CA LYS A 11 -14.82 11.95 -28.81
C LYS A 11 -14.29 13.37 -28.62
N TYR A 12 -13.88 14.06 -29.69
CA TYR A 12 -13.45 15.47 -29.61
C TYR A 12 -14.57 16.41 -29.16
N GLN A 13 -15.80 16.25 -29.65
CA GLN A 13 -16.94 17.04 -29.18
C GLN A 13 -17.24 16.83 -27.69
N LYS A 14 -17.21 15.57 -27.21
CA LYS A 14 -17.39 15.28 -25.78
C LYS A 14 -16.28 15.89 -24.92
N LEU A 15 -15.03 15.82 -25.35
CA LEU A 15 -13.90 16.43 -24.65
C LEU A 15 -14.01 17.97 -24.62
N ALA A 16 -14.45 18.60 -25.71
CA ALA A 16 -14.70 20.04 -25.76
C ALA A 16 -15.84 20.46 -24.81
N ALA A 17 -16.91 19.67 -24.71
CA ALA A 17 -18.02 19.91 -23.77
C ALA A 17 -17.58 19.77 -22.30
N GLU A 18 -16.79 18.75 -21.95
CA GLU A 18 -16.23 18.63 -20.59
C GLU A 18 -15.24 19.76 -20.27
N TYR A 19 -14.40 20.17 -21.23
CA TYR A 19 -13.50 21.32 -21.07
C TYR A 19 -14.29 22.62 -20.83
N ALA A 20 -15.37 22.86 -21.58
CA ALA A 20 -16.24 24.01 -21.38
C ALA A 20 -16.91 23.99 -19.99
N LYS A 21 -17.39 22.82 -19.55
CA LYS A 21 -17.97 22.63 -18.20
C LYS A 21 -16.96 22.89 -17.09
N LEU A 22 -15.74 22.37 -17.21
CA LEU A 22 -14.63 22.61 -16.27
C LEU A 22 -14.21 24.09 -16.26
N ARG A 23 -14.19 24.76 -17.41
CA ARG A 23 -13.90 26.20 -17.51
C ARG A 23 -14.97 27.03 -16.78
N ALA A 24 -16.25 26.72 -16.98
CA ALA A 24 -17.35 27.39 -16.28
C ALA A 24 -17.27 27.17 -14.75
N GLN A 25 -17.05 25.93 -14.30
CA GLN A 25 -16.84 25.61 -12.88
C GLN A 25 -15.63 26.34 -12.29
N ASN A 26 -14.52 26.45 -13.02
CA ASN A 26 -13.33 27.18 -12.56
C ASN A 26 -13.59 28.69 -12.42
N THR A 27 -14.40 29.28 -13.29
CA THR A 27 -14.83 30.69 -13.17
C THR A 27 -15.69 30.92 -11.92
N VAL A 28 -16.67 30.04 -11.66
CA VAL A 28 -17.52 30.13 -10.45
C VAL A 28 -16.69 29.96 -9.17
N LEU A 29 -15.80 28.95 -9.13
CA LEU A 29 -14.91 28.73 -7.99
C LEU A 29 -13.94 29.90 -7.75
N LYS A 30 -13.43 30.54 -8.81
CA LYS A 30 -12.63 31.76 -8.68
C LYS A 30 -13.42 32.92 -8.08
N LYS A 31 -14.67 33.13 -8.52
CA LYS A 31 -15.54 34.17 -7.94
C LYS A 31 -15.80 33.92 -6.46
N ALA A 32 -16.18 32.70 -6.09
CA ALA A 32 -16.42 32.32 -4.69
C ALA A 32 -15.16 32.45 -3.79
N VAL A 33 -13.97 32.15 -4.33
CA VAL A 33 -12.70 32.36 -3.61
C VAL A 33 -12.39 33.85 -3.41
N ILE A 34 -12.70 34.71 -4.38
CA ILE A 34 -12.54 36.16 -4.24
C ILE A 34 -13.55 36.70 -3.21
N GLU A 35 -14.80 36.27 -3.26
CA GLU A 35 -15.85 36.69 -2.32
C GLU A 35 -15.53 36.28 -0.87
N GLU A 36 -15.03 35.06 -0.63
CA GLU A 36 -14.56 34.67 0.71
C GLU A 36 -13.26 35.37 1.12
N GLN A 37 -12.38 35.76 0.19
CA GLN A 37 -11.19 36.58 0.51
C GLN A 37 -11.57 38.00 0.93
N GLU A 38 -12.50 38.64 0.23
CA GLU A 38 -13.04 39.96 0.59
C GLU A 38 -13.78 39.91 1.94
N LYS A 39 -14.64 38.90 2.14
CA LYS A 39 -15.34 38.66 3.41
C LYS A 39 -14.39 38.35 4.58
N THR A 40 -13.33 37.58 4.34
CA THR A 40 -12.29 37.33 5.35
C THR A 40 -11.59 38.65 5.73
N LYS A 41 -11.30 39.51 4.75
CA LYS A 41 -10.71 40.83 4.99
C LYS A 41 -11.64 41.72 5.82
N THR A 42 -12.93 41.84 5.47
CA THR A 42 -13.87 42.70 6.23
C THR A 42 -14.12 42.18 7.64
N LEU A 43 -14.12 40.86 7.86
CA LEU A 43 -14.17 40.26 9.20
C LEU A 43 -12.89 40.59 10.01
N GLN A 44 -11.70 40.49 9.41
CA GLN A 44 -10.45 40.85 10.07
C GLN A 44 -10.38 42.35 10.42
N GLU A 45 -10.92 43.20 9.55
CA GLU A 45 -11.00 44.66 9.74
C GLU A 45 -12.01 45.02 10.85
N THR A 46 -13.14 44.32 10.91
CA THR A 46 -14.15 44.42 11.99
C THR A 46 -13.59 43.95 13.33
N ALA A 47 -12.82 42.85 13.36
CA ALA A 47 -12.16 42.35 14.57
C ALA A 47 -11.19 43.39 15.13
N LYS A 48 -10.32 43.98 14.29
CA LYS A 48 -9.40 45.06 14.69
C LYS A 48 -10.14 46.28 15.25
N GLN A 49 -11.30 46.64 14.72
CA GLN A 49 -12.14 47.71 15.28
C GLN A 49 -12.70 47.35 16.67
N LYS A 50 -13.14 46.10 16.86
CA LYS A 50 -13.61 45.61 18.16
C LYS A 50 -12.49 45.58 19.21
N ASP A 51 -11.30 45.11 18.85
CA ASP A 51 -10.11 45.14 19.73
C ASP A 51 -9.75 46.58 20.16
N GLN A 52 -9.86 47.55 19.25
CA GLN A 52 -9.65 48.96 19.56
C GLN A 52 -10.75 49.54 20.47
N SER A 53 -12.00 49.09 20.35
CA SER A 53 -13.07 49.46 21.28
C SER A 53 -12.87 48.84 22.66
N ILE A 54 -12.49 47.57 22.74
CA ILE A 54 -12.19 46.88 24.01
C ILE A 54 -11.10 47.64 24.77
N ARG A 55 -9.98 47.97 24.12
CA ARG A 55 -8.88 48.74 24.73
C ARG A 55 -9.27 50.13 25.24
N LYS A 56 -10.29 50.76 24.63
CA LYS A 56 -10.84 52.04 25.12
C LYS A 56 -11.70 51.84 26.37
N TYR A 57 -12.52 50.80 26.40
CA TYR A 57 -13.31 50.47 27.59
C TYR A 57 -12.45 49.98 28.75
N GLU A 58 -11.36 49.25 28.49
CA GLU A 58 -10.34 48.89 29.50
C GLU A 58 -9.74 50.17 30.13
N GLN A 59 -9.30 51.13 29.31
CA GLN A 59 -8.80 52.43 29.78
C GLN A 59 -9.85 53.27 30.53
N GLU A 60 -11.12 53.18 30.14
CA GLU A 60 -12.23 53.83 30.84
C GLU A 60 -12.51 53.17 32.20
N ILE A 61 -12.48 51.84 32.28
CA ILE A 61 -12.58 51.07 33.52
C ILE A 61 -11.44 51.44 34.47
N ASP A 62 -10.18 51.44 34.00
CA ASP A 62 -9.02 51.84 34.81
C ASP A 62 -9.17 53.27 35.35
N SER A 63 -9.65 54.21 34.52
CA SER A 63 -9.86 55.61 34.93
C SER A 63 -11.00 55.76 35.94
N LEU A 64 -12.09 55.01 35.77
CA LEU A 64 -13.22 54.99 36.71
C LEU A 64 -12.85 54.31 38.02
N GLN A 65 -12.10 53.21 37.98
CA GLN A 65 -11.61 52.50 39.16
C GLN A 65 -10.64 53.37 39.96
N PHE A 66 -9.69 54.06 39.31
CA PHE A 66 -8.81 55.01 39.98
C PHE A 66 -9.58 56.15 40.68
N ARG A 67 -10.63 56.69 40.05
CA ARG A 67 -11.51 57.70 40.67
C ARG A 67 -12.31 57.12 41.83
N ASN A 68 -12.78 55.88 41.72
CA ASN A 68 -13.52 55.19 42.78
C ASN A 68 -12.61 54.94 43.99
N ASP A 69 -11.40 54.43 43.79
CA ASP A 69 -10.37 54.28 44.83
C ASP A 69 -10.05 55.61 45.53
N GLN A 70 -9.96 56.71 44.77
CA GLN A 70 -9.74 58.06 45.32
C GLN A 70 -10.94 58.55 46.15
N LEU A 71 -12.17 58.29 45.69
CA LEU A 71 -13.39 58.61 46.42
C LEU A 71 -13.52 57.75 47.69
N SER A 72 -13.27 56.43 47.62
CA SER A 72 -13.29 55.53 48.77
C SER A 72 -12.28 55.93 49.84
N LYS A 73 -11.05 56.31 49.44
CA LYS A 73 -10.03 56.85 50.38
C LYS A 73 -10.49 58.15 51.03
N ARG A 74 -11.14 59.04 50.27
CA ARG A 74 -11.69 60.30 50.80
C ARG A 74 -12.90 60.09 51.72
N VAL A 75 -13.75 59.12 51.42
CA VAL A 75 -14.88 58.73 52.27
C VAL A 75 -14.37 58.11 53.57
N GLY A 76 -13.34 57.26 53.53
CA GLY A 76 -12.67 56.75 54.73
C GLY A 76 -12.16 57.88 55.63
N ILE A 77 -11.38 58.82 55.09
CA ILE A 77 -10.90 59.99 55.85
C ILE A 77 -12.05 60.81 56.43
N LEU A 78 -13.15 61.01 55.70
CA LEU A 78 -14.33 61.73 56.20
C LEU A 78 -15.14 60.93 57.25
N GLN A 79 -14.99 59.60 57.31
CA GLN A 79 -15.53 58.76 58.38
C GLN A 79 -14.62 58.81 59.62
N ASP A 80 -13.30 58.73 59.43
CA ASP A 80 -12.31 58.92 60.51
C ASP A 80 -12.48 60.31 61.18
N GLU A 81 -12.61 61.38 60.38
CA GLU A 81 -12.89 62.75 60.86
C GLU A 81 -14.26 62.87 61.57
N LEU A 82 -15.26 62.06 61.19
CA LEU A 82 -16.59 62.06 61.80
C LEU A 82 -16.57 61.32 63.16
N ASP A 83 -15.86 60.20 63.24
CA ASP A 83 -15.70 59.43 64.49
C ASP A 83 -14.81 60.17 65.51
N GLU A 84 -13.79 60.92 65.06
CA GLU A 84 -13.03 61.84 65.94
C GLU A 84 -13.88 63.03 66.43
N SER A 85 -14.76 63.58 65.59
CA SER A 85 -15.57 64.76 65.94
C SER A 85 -16.86 64.45 66.71
N GLY A 86 -17.40 63.23 66.62
CA GLY A 86 -18.63 62.79 67.32
C GLY A 86 -18.52 62.75 68.86
N SER A 87 -17.35 63.03 69.44
CA SER A 87 -17.04 62.74 70.85
C SER A 87 -17.35 63.88 71.86
N LYS A 88 -17.68 65.11 71.43
CA LYS A 88 -17.64 66.30 72.34
C LYS A 88 -18.87 67.23 72.35
N ASN A 89 -19.87 66.81 73.14
CA ASN A 89 -20.54 67.59 74.21
C ASN A 89 -21.43 68.84 73.88
N TRP A 90 -22.74 68.76 74.21
CA TRP A 90 -23.55 69.94 74.62
C TRP A 90 -24.78 69.55 75.48
N LYS A 91 -24.85 70.06 76.73
CA LYS A 91 -26.02 70.16 77.62
C LYS A 91 -25.64 71.03 78.85
N SER A 92 -26.64 71.51 79.63
CA SER A 92 -26.52 72.45 80.78
C SER A 92 -26.62 73.94 80.37
N TRP A 93 -27.36 74.86 81.03
CA TRP A 93 -28.41 74.81 82.08
C TRP A 93 -29.25 76.13 82.01
N ALA A 94 -30.31 76.28 82.81
CA ALA A 94 -31.29 77.38 82.72
C ALA A 94 -31.22 78.45 83.85
N ASN A 95 -31.75 79.66 83.54
CA ASN A 95 -32.32 80.72 84.41
C ASN A 95 -31.45 81.31 85.57
N PRO A 96 -31.52 82.64 85.78
CA PRO A 96 -32.54 83.18 86.68
C PRO A 96 -33.17 84.55 86.26
N ALA A 97 -34.20 84.98 87.02
CA ALA A 97 -34.80 86.33 87.02
C ALA A 97 -34.06 87.25 88.06
N PRO A 98 -34.47 88.50 88.46
CA PRO A 98 -35.87 88.99 88.63
C PRO A 98 -36.16 90.53 88.44
N SER A 99 -37.42 90.89 88.75
CA SER A 99 -37.90 92.13 89.42
C SER A 99 -38.26 93.43 88.64
N HIS A 100 -39.56 93.78 88.74
CA HIS A 100 -40.24 95.08 88.88
C HIS A 100 -39.70 96.38 88.22
N SER A 101 -40.57 97.04 87.44
CA SER A 101 -41.29 98.27 87.89
C SER A 101 -42.48 98.56 86.94
N SER A 102 -43.23 99.66 87.15
CA SER A 102 -44.58 99.83 86.58
C SER A 102 -44.88 101.24 86.03
N VAL A 103 -44.60 101.48 84.73
CA VAL A 103 -45.17 102.58 83.93
C VAL A 103 -45.33 102.10 82.48
N ASP A 104 -46.34 101.25 82.23
CA ASP A 104 -46.32 100.44 81.00
C ASP A 104 -47.72 99.95 80.60
N SER A 105 -48.46 100.78 79.86
CA SER A 105 -49.75 100.46 79.23
C SER A 105 -49.76 100.84 77.75
N ASP A 106 -49.52 102.12 77.40
CA ASP A 106 -49.29 102.55 76.00
C ASP A 106 -48.15 101.76 75.34
N VAL A 107 -47.03 101.59 76.06
CA VAL A 107 -45.88 100.83 75.56
C VAL A 107 -46.21 99.34 75.41
N LYS A 108 -47.09 98.77 76.24
CA LYS A 108 -47.60 97.41 76.01
C LYS A 108 -48.52 97.34 74.80
N GLU A 109 -49.33 98.37 74.55
CA GLU A 109 -50.25 98.40 73.43
C GLU A 109 -49.49 98.59 72.10
N GLU A 110 -48.46 99.43 72.08
CA GLU A 110 -47.53 99.56 70.95
C GLU A 110 -46.64 98.31 70.80
N GLU A 111 -46.15 97.68 71.87
CA GLU A 111 -45.49 96.35 71.79
C GLU A 111 -46.43 95.28 71.25
N LEU A 112 -47.70 95.26 71.68
CA LEU A 112 -48.70 94.29 71.22
C LEU A 112 -48.98 94.49 69.74
N LYS A 113 -49.13 95.73 69.30
CA LYS A 113 -49.31 96.15 67.90
C LYS A 113 -48.08 95.83 67.05
N ILE A 114 -46.86 96.04 67.55
CA ILE A 114 -45.61 95.60 66.90
C ILE A 114 -45.58 94.07 66.82
N LYS A 115 -45.94 93.35 67.88
CA LYS A 115 -46.05 91.87 67.90
C LYS A 115 -47.16 91.34 66.99
N ILE A 116 -48.23 92.10 66.75
CA ILE A 116 -49.30 91.77 65.79
C ILE A 116 -48.79 91.99 64.36
N GLN A 117 -48.14 93.13 64.08
CA GLN A 117 -47.51 93.39 62.77
C GLN A 117 -46.38 92.39 62.46
N GLU A 118 -45.59 92.00 63.46
CA GLU A 118 -44.59 90.94 63.36
C GLU A 118 -45.26 89.58 63.13
N ASN A 119 -46.34 89.24 63.83
CA ASN A 119 -47.10 88.01 63.55
C ASN A 119 -47.71 88.01 62.13
N GLU A 120 -48.23 89.14 61.62
CA GLU A 120 -48.65 89.21 60.22
C GLU A 120 -47.46 89.07 59.25
N ARG A 121 -46.33 89.71 59.54
CA ARG A 121 -45.09 89.62 58.73
C ARG A 121 -44.58 88.19 58.68
N LEU A 122 -44.58 87.50 59.83
CA LEU A 122 -44.24 86.09 59.96
C LEU A 122 -45.27 85.20 59.27
N GLN A 123 -46.58 85.45 59.39
CA GLN A 123 -47.61 84.70 58.69
C GLN A 123 -47.49 84.83 57.16
N ARG A 124 -47.17 86.03 56.63
CA ARG A 124 -46.86 86.23 55.21
C ARG A 124 -45.62 85.43 54.80
N GLN A 125 -44.50 85.59 55.51
CA GLN A 125 -43.27 84.84 55.21
C GLN A 125 -43.44 83.31 55.32
N LEU A 126 -44.22 82.82 56.27
CA LEU A 126 -44.51 81.40 56.48
C LEU A 126 -45.47 80.87 55.40
N PHE A 127 -46.44 81.68 54.95
CA PHE A 127 -47.28 81.38 53.79
C PHE A 127 -46.47 81.33 52.48
N ASP A 128 -45.63 82.34 52.23
CA ASP A 128 -44.80 82.41 51.02
C ASP A 128 -43.82 81.22 50.96
N ALA A 129 -43.14 80.93 52.08
CA ALA A 129 -42.28 79.75 52.21
C ALA A 129 -43.07 78.43 52.06
N LEU A 130 -44.32 78.35 52.57
CA LEU A 130 -45.19 77.18 52.33
C LEU A 130 -45.57 77.02 50.85
N GLN A 131 -45.79 78.11 50.11
CA GLN A 131 -46.06 78.03 48.66
C GLN A 131 -44.79 77.64 47.88
N GLU A 132 -43.62 78.16 48.24
CA GLU A 132 -42.35 77.79 47.61
C GLU A 132 -41.97 76.33 47.91
N HIS A 133 -42.14 75.87 49.16
CA HIS A 133 -42.00 74.46 49.51
C HIS A 133 -43.02 73.58 48.79
N LYS A 134 -44.28 74.01 48.64
CA LYS A 134 -45.29 73.28 47.87
C LYS A 134 -44.94 73.20 46.38
N ALA A 135 -44.46 74.28 45.78
CA ALA A 135 -44.04 74.33 44.38
C ALA A 135 -42.80 73.48 44.12
N THR A 136 -41.80 73.52 45.00
CA THR A 136 -40.60 72.67 44.90
C THR A 136 -40.93 71.20 45.12
N VAL A 137 -41.79 70.85 46.08
CA VAL A 137 -42.31 69.47 46.24
C VAL A 137 -43.06 69.02 44.99
N SER A 138 -43.94 69.83 44.40
CA SER A 138 -44.63 69.47 43.14
C SER A 138 -43.66 69.28 41.97
N SER A 139 -42.64 70.13 41.84
CA SER A 139 -41.59 70.00 40.82
C SER A 139 -40.74 68.74 41.00
N LEU A 140 -40.39 68.39 42.24
CA LEU A 140 -39.70 67.15 42.58
C LEU A 140 -40.60 65.92 42.32
N GLN A 141 -41.90 65.99 42.61
CA GLN A 141 -42.86 64.93 42.34
C GLN A 141 -43.07 64.70 40.83
N GLU A 142 -43.09 65.76 40.02
CA GLU A 142 -43.13 65.67 38.55
C GLU A 142 -41.86 65.02 38.01
N ARG A 143 -40.68 65.46 38.49
CA ARG A 143 -39.38 64.85 38.13
C ARG A 143 -39.27 63.38 38.55
N LEU A 144 -39.81 63.02 39.72
CA LEU A 144 -39.88 61.63 40.19
C LEU A 144 -40.76 60.79 39.25
N ASN A 145 -41.98 61.25 38.95
CA ASN A 145 -42.89 60.59 38.01
C ASN A 145 -42.24 60.40 36.62
N ILE A 146 -41.51 61.40 36.11
CA ILE A 146 -40.80 61.30 34.83
C ILE A 146 -39.66 60.27 34.91
N ALA A 147 -38.88 60.28 35.99
CA ALA A 147 -37.80 59.31 36.21
C ALA A 147 -38.34 57.87 36.33
N GLU A 148 -39.40 57.66 37.10
CA GLU A 148 -40.08 56.36 37.27
C GLU A 148 -40.65 55.83 35.95
N ARG A 149 -41.33 56.69 35.17
CA ARG A 149 -41.81 56.34 33.82
C ARG A 149 -40.65 56.00 32.88
N SER A 150 -39.56 56.76 32.92
CA SER A 150 -38.38 56.45 32.10
C SER A 150 -37.73 55.12 32.52
N SER A 151 -37.63 54.85 33.82
CA SER A 151 -37.07 53.60 34.36
C SER A 151 -37.93 52.40 33.96
N SER A 152 -39.26 52.49 34.09
CA SER A 152 -40.20 51.47 33.64
C SER A 152 -40.10 51.17 32.14
N ASN A 153 -39.88 52.20 31.31
CA ASN A 153 -39.70 52.01 29.87
C ASN A 153 -38.33 51.40 29.52
N HIS A 154 -37.25 51.74 30.24
CA HIS A 154 -35.94 51.09 30.07
C HIS A 154 -35.99 49.63 30.54
N GLN A 155 -36.69 49.32 31.63
CA GLN A 155 -36.87 47.94 32.11
C GLN A 155 -37.58 47.09 31.05
N LYS A 156 -38.69 47.57 30.47
CA LYS A 156 -39.38 46.86 29.38
C LYS A 156 -38.48 46.63 28.16
N ALA A 157 -37.69 47.62 27.76
CA ALA A 157 -36.73 47.46 26.66
C ALA A 157 -35.62 46.44 26.98
N ILE A 158 -35.19 46.34 28.25
CA ILE A 158 -34.27 45.31 28.73
C ILE A 158 -34.93 43.93 28.73
N ASP A 159 -36.20 43.83 29.16
CA ASP A 159 -36.96 42.59 29.17
C ASP A 159 -37.20 42.07 27.73
N GLU A 160 -37.62 42.94 26.81
CA GLU A 160 -37.78 42.63 25.37
C GLU A 160 -36.45 42.24 24.71
N ALA A 161 -35.34 42.91 25.06
CA ALA A 161 -34.01 42.52 24.61
C ALA A 161 -33.55 41.19 25.22
N SER A 162 -33.92 40.89 26.46
CA SER A 162 -33.60 39.62 27.14
C SER A 162 -34.36 38.45 26.50
N ASP A 163 -35.65 38.65 26.24
CA ASP A 163 -36.54 37.67 25.60
C ASP A 163 -36.10 37.36 24.16
N THR A 164 -35.78 38.38 23.37
CA THR A 164 -35.28 38.19 22.00
C THR A 164 -33.90 37.50 21.98
N HIS A 165 -32.98 37.83 22.88
CA HIS A 165 -31.73 37.09 23.03
C HIS A 165 -31.96 35.64 23.48
N ARG A 166 -32.90 35.37 24.41
CA ARG A 166 -33.25 34.01 24.85
C ARG A 166 -33.72 33.16 23.68
N MET A 167 -34.66 33.65 22.86
CA MET A 167 -35.14 32.95 21.66
C MET A 167 -34.03 32.67 20.65
N VAL A 168 -33.08 33.60 20.47
CA VAL A 168 -31.91 33.39 19.59
C VAL A 168 -30.97 32.32 20.16
N VAL A 169 -30.73 32.31 21.47
CA VAL A 169 -29.91 31.29 22.15
C VAL A 169 -30.55 29.90 22.07
N GLU A 170 -31.85 29.78 22.34
CA GLU A 170 -32.60 28.53 22.22
C GLU A 170 -32.52 27.97 20.79
N LYS A 171 -32.78 28.81 19.77
CA LYS A 171 -32.67 28.40 18.37
C LYS A 171 -31.25 27.98 17.98
N LEU A 172 -30.22 28.69 18.45
CA LEU A 172 -28.82 28.30 18.21
C LEU A 172 -28.44 27.00 18.91
N GLN A 173 -29.08 26.65 20.05
CA GLN A 173 -28.91 25.35 20.71
C GLN A 173 -29.60 24.23 19.91
N GLU A 174 -30.80 24.46 19.36
CA GLU A 174 -31.49 23.51 18.46
C GLU A 174 -30.68 23.27 17.17
N ASP A 175 -30.28 24.34 16.47
CA ASP A 175 -29.46 24.24 15.26
C ASP A 175 -28.13 23.52 15.54
N ARG A 176 -27.48 23.81 16.68
CA ARG A 176 -26.28 23.10 17.13
C ARG A 176 -26.55 21.61 17.34
N ALA A 177 -27.56 21.23 18.10
CA ALA A 177 -27.89 19.84 18.37
C ALA A 177 -28.21 19.05 17.08
N LEU A 178 -28.91 19.70 16.15
CA LEU A 178 -29.25 19.15 14.84
C LEU A 178 -28.01 18.99 13.93
N MET A 179 -27.03 19.90 14.02
CA MET A 179 -25.75 19.75 13.34
C MET A 179 -24.84 18.69 13.99
N GLU A 180 -24.79 18.58 15.32
CA GLU A 180 -24.07 17.50 16.01
C GLU A 180 -24.64 16.12 15.67
N ALA A 181 -25.97 15.99 15.57
CA ALA A 181 -26.62 14.75 15.13
C ALA A 181 -26.28 14.39 13.67
N LYS A 182 -26.27 15.38 12.77
CA LYS A 182 -25.81 15.20 11.38
C LYS A 182 -24.34 14.78 11.31
N LEU A 183 -23.47 15.43 12.08
CA LEU A 183 -22.04 15.12 12.15
C LEU A 183 -21.83 13.67 12.54
N ARG A 184 -22.39 13.23 13.68
CA ARG A 184 -22.28 11.83 14.16
C ARG A 184 -22.76 10.83 13.11
N LYS A 185 -23.88 11.10 12.43
CA LYS A 185 -24.36 10.25 11.34
C LYS A 185 -23.36 10.17 10.17
N THR A 186 -22.79 11.30 9.74
CA THR A 186 -21.79 11.30 8.66
C THR A 186 -20.48 10.62 9.06
N GLU A 187 -20.07 10.70 10.33
CA GLU A 187 -18.93 9.93 10.84
C GLU A 187 -19.21 8.42 10.86
N GLU A 188 -20.41 8.00 11.28
CA GLU A 188 -20.86 6.60 11.26
C GLU A 188 -20.81 6.05 9.83
N GLU A 189 -21.41 6.76 8.88
CA GLU A 189 -21.40 6.42 7.46
C GLU A 189 -19.95 6.31 6.93
N LEU A 190 -19.09 7.29 7.24
CA LEU A 190 -17.68 7.29 6.87
C LEU A 190 -16.90 6.12 7.49
N ARG A 191 -17.10 5.79 8.77
CA ARG A 191 -16.52 4.60 9.42
C ARG A 191 -16.91 3.32 8.68
N THR A 192 -18.18 3.15 8.30
CA THR A 192 -18.59 1.96 7.53
C THR A 192 -18.01 1.93 6.12
N LEU A 193 -17.81 3.08 5.47
CA LEU A 193 -17.21 3.17 4.14
C LEU A 193 -15.71 2.86 4.16
N THR A 194 -14.97 3.39 5.15
CA THR A 194 -13.55 3.06 5.37
C THR A 194 -13.38 1.56 5.61
N LEU A 195 -14.16 0.96 6.52
CA LEU A 195 -14.08 -0.47 6.81
C LEU A 195 -14.48 -1.37 5.62
N LYS A 196 -15.36 -0.90 4.72
CA LYS A 196 -15.64 -1.55 3.42
C LYS A 196 -14.47 -1.42 2.45
N ALA A 197 -13.81 -0.26 2.40
CA ALA A 197 -12.65 -0.01 1.54
C ALA A 197 -11.40 -0.79 2.00
N GLU A 198 -11.16 -0.92 3.30
CA GLU A 198 -10.10 -1.77 3.85
C GLU A 198 -10.32 -3.24 3.48
N LYS A 199 -11.55 -3.76 3.64
CA LYS A 199 -11.90 -5.13 3.26
C LYS A 199 -11.74 -5.38 1.75
N SER A 200 -12.10 -4.42 0.89
CA SER A 200 -11.87 -4.56 -0.55
C SER A 200 -10.38 -4.47 -0.91
N GLN A 201 -9.60 -3.60 -0.26
CA GLN A 201 -8.15 -3.51 -0.43
C GLN A 201 -7.43 -4.78 0.05
N GLN A 202 -7.84 -5.37 1.17
CA GLN A 202 -7.33 -6.66 1.65
C GLN A 202 -7.63 -7.78 0.65
N ARG A 203 -8.87 -7.85 0.14
CA ARG A 203 -9.25 -8.85 -0.88
C ARG A 203 -8.50 -8.64 -2.20
N LEU A 204 -8.25 -7.39 -2.62
CA LEU A 204 -7.40 -7.06 -3.76
C LEU A 204 -5.93 -7.46 -3.52
N LYS A 205 -5.38 -7.27 -2.32
CA LYS A 205 -4.01 -7.74 -1.98
C LYS A 205 -3.91 -9.26 -2.06
N LEU A 206 -4.88 -9.99 -1.52
CA LEU A 206 -4.92 -11.46 -1.59
C LEU A 206 -5.02 -11.93 -3.05
N LEU A 207 -5.96 -11.38 -3.82
CA LEU A 207 -6.13 -11.70 -5.24
C LEU A 207 -4.87 -11.34 -6.06
N ASN A 208 -4.26 -10.19 -5.79
CA ASN A 208 -3.01 -9.78 -6.45
C ASN A 208 -1.88 -10.76 -6.13
N ASN A 209 -1.71 -11.18 -4.87
CA ASN A 209 -0.67 -12.15 -4.51
C ASN A 209 -0.93 -13.52 -5.14
N GLU A 210 -2.19 -13.96 -5.21
CA GLU A 210 -2.60 -15.19 -5.89
C GLU A 210 -2.34 -15.12 -7.41
N ILE A 211 -2.68 -14.00 -8.04
CA ILE A 211 -2.43 -13.74 -9.46
C ILE A 211 -0.92 -13.61 -9.72
N SER A 212 -0.15 -12.91 -8.89
CA SER A 212 1.31 -12.83 -9.01
C SER A 212 1.96 -14.20 -8.88
N SER A 213 1.56 -15.01 -7.90
CA SER A 213 2.05 -16.40 -7.76
C SER A 213 1.67 -17.27 -8.97
N LYS A 214 0.44 -17.16 -9.48
CA LYS A 214 0.01 -17.83 -10.71
C LYS A 214 0.77 -17.35 -11.94
N CYS A 215 1.02 -16.05 -12.09
CA CYS A 215 1.80 -15.47 -13.18
C CYS A 215 3.27 -15.85 -13.08
N GLU A 216 3.87 -15.90 -11.90
CA GLU A 216 5.22 -16.42 -11.69
C GLU A 216 5.31 -17.90 -12.03
N ASN A 217 4.36 -18.73 -11.58
CA ASN A 217 4.35 -20.16 -11.86
C ASN A 217 4.13 -20.42 -13.35
N VAL A 218 3.21 -19.68 -14.01
CA VAL A 218 3.04 -19.72 -15.47
C VAL A 218 4.28 -19.19 -16.19
N SER A 219 4.95 -18.15 -15.70
CA SER A 219 6.19 -17.63 -16.32
C SER A 219 7.36 -18.59 -16.17
N LYS A 220 7.47 -19.30 -15.03
CA LYS A 220 8.42 -20.40 -14.81
C LYS A 220 8.10 -21.57 -15.76
N ILE A 221 6.85 -22.01 -15.82
CA ILE A 221 6.41 -23.07 -16.75
C ILE A 221 6.70 -22.67 -18.21
N VAL A 222 6.42 -21.43 -18.62
CA VAL A 222 6.76 -20.95 -19.97
C VAL A 222 8.27 -20.96 -20.19
N ALA A 223 9.06 -20.32 -19.32
CA ALA A 223 10.51 -20.26 -19.44
C ALA A 223 11.23 -21.62 -19.35
N GLU A 224 10.65 -22.60 -18.65
CA GLU A 224 11.22 -23.95 -18.45
C GLU A 224 10.68 -25.01 -19.41
N LYS A 225 9.58 -24.75 -20.15
CA LYS A 225 8.87 -25.79 -20.94
C LYS A 225 8.40 -25.35 -22.33
N ILE A 226 8.26 -24.06 -22.64
CA ILE A 226 7.46 -23.62 -23.79
C ILE A 226 8.10 -22.43 -24.55
N PRO A 227 8.42 -22.66 -25.84
CA PRO A 227 8.05 -21.68 -26.88
C PRO A 227 6.65 -21.89 -27.47
N PHE A 228 6.22 -23.13 -27.77
CA PHE A 228 4.83 -23.66 -27.91
C PHE A 228 4.90 -25.14 -28.36
N ASN A 229 4.15 -26.12 -27.83
CA ASN A 229 3.18 -26.16 -26.71
C ASN A 229 3.39 -27.51 -25.94
N ASP A 230 2.48 -28.31 -25.35
CA ASP A 230 1.10 -28.20 -24.84
C ASP A 230 1.00 -28.94 -23.50
N THR A 231 0.16 -28.50 -22.56
CA THR A 231 0.07 -29.14 -21.23
C THR A 231 -1.19 -29.97 -20.97
N SER A 232 -1.98 -30.33 -22.00
CA SER A 232 -3.22 -31.11 -21.84
C SER A 232 -3.27 -32.45 -22.60
N ASN A 233 -2.54 -32.63 -23.71
CA ASN A 233 -2.46 -33.94 -24.38
C ASN A 233 -1.00 -34.44 -24.51
N LYS A 234 -0.69 -35.58 -23.87
CA LYS A 234 0.64 -36.21 -23.93
C LYS A 234 1.05 -36.59 -25.35
N GLU A 235 0.13 -37.04 -26.20
CA GLU A 235 0.47 -37.52 -27.55
C GLU A 235 0.97 -36.37 -28.43
N LEU A 236 0.39 -35.18 -28.30
CA LEU A 236 0.79 -33.99 -29.07
C LEU A 236 2.16 -33.43 -28.66
N ASN A 237 2.61 -33.67 -27.43
CA ASN A 237 3.93 -33.24 -26.99
C ASN A 237 5.08 -33.98 -27.71
N SER A 238 4.81 -35.14 -28.31
CA SER A 238 5.80 -35.86 -29.13
C SER A 238 6.10 -35.18 -30.48
N LEU A 239 5.29 -34.19 -30.87
CA LEU A 239 5.46 -33.40 -32.10
C LEU A 239 6.17 -32.05 -31.86
N ASN A 240 6.56 -31.74 -30.61
CA ASN A 240 7.29 -30.52 -30.29
C ASN A 240 8.70 -30.58 -30.88
N VAL A 241 8.96 -29.75 -31.89
CA VAL A 241 10.30 -29.63 -32.52
C VAL A 241 11.29 -29.10 -31.48
N PRO A 242 12.40 -29.81 -31.20
CA PRO A 242 13.43 -29.34 -30.27
C PRO A 242 13.96 -27.96 -30.66
N THR A 243 13.70 -26.96 -29.83
CA THR A 243 14.08 -25.58 -30.14
C THR A 243 15.60 -25.42 -30.06
N HIS A 244 16.21 -24.95 -31.14
CA HIS A 244 17.65 -24.70 -31.24
C HIS A 244 18.06 -23.48 -30.39
N ASP A 245 18.08 -23.62 -29.05
CA ASP A 245 18.74 -22.63 -28.19
C ASP A 245 20.25 -22.69 -28.43
N ARG A 246 20.73 -21.78 -29.27
CA ARG A 246 22.14 -21.64 -29.63
C ARG A 246 23.04 -21.41 -28.41
N LYS A 247 22.53 -20.88 -27.28
CA LYS A 247 23.30 -20.72 -26.04
C LYS A 247 23.49 -22.05 -25.32
N HIS A 248 22.41 -22.80 -25.12
CA HIS A 248 22.50 -24.16 -24.58
C HIS A 248 23.38 -25.07 -25.45
N GLN A 249 23.20 -25.01 -26.77
CA GLN A 249 23.96 -25.82 -27.73
C GLN A 249 25.48 -25.55 -27.66
N VAL A 250 25.89 -24.28 -27.60
CA VAL A 250 27.31 -23.91 -27.40
C VAL A 250 27.81 -24.42 -26.05
N LYS A 251 27.07 -24.18 -24.95
CA LYS A 251 27.47 -24.62 -23.60
C LYS A 251 27.59 -26.14 -23.48
N SER A 252 26.68 -26.90 -24.09
CA SER A 252 26.78 -28.37 -24.16
C SER A 252 28.04 -28.81 -24.92
N LYS A 253 28.37 -28.14 -26.02
CA LYS A 253 29.59 -28.45 -26.78
C LYS A 253 30.87 -28.11 -26.03
N GLU A 254 30.92 -26.98 -25.32
CA GLU A 254 32.02 -26.60 -24.43
C GLU A 254 32.24 -27.64 -23.33
N LEU A 255 31.18 -28.10 -22.67
CA LEU A 255 31.25 -29.14 -21.63
C LEU A 255 31.73 -30.49 -22.16
N ILE A 256 31.31 -30.89 -23.37
CA ILE A 256 31.79 -32.14 -23.99
C ILE A 256 33.25 -32.00 -24.47
N GLY A 257 33.68 -30.81 -24.90
CA GLY A 257 35.08 -30.51 -25.20
C GLY A 257 35.98 -30.65 -23.96
N LEU A 258 35.60 -30.02 -22.85
CA LEU A 258 36.30 -30.18 -21.57
C LEU A 258 36.34 -31.65 -21.10
N ALA A 259 35.26 -32.41 -21.33
CA ALA A 259 35.24 -33.84 -21.05
C ALA A 259 36.20 -34.64 -21.95
N ALA A 260 36.42 -34.23 -23.21
CA ALA A 260 37.36 -34.90 -24.12
C ALA A 260 38.81 -34.77 -23.63
N ASP A 261 39.19 -33.56 -23.19
CA ASP A 261 40.52 -33.30 -22.63
C ASP A 261 40.72 -34.06 -21.31
N LEU A 262 39.75 -34.01 -20.39
CA LEU A 262 39.79 -34.77 -19.13
C LEU A 262 39.84 -36.29 -19.34
N ILE A 263 39.16 -36.83 -20.36
CA ILE A 263 39.22 -38.26 -20.70
C ILE A 263 40.62 -38.64 -21.18
N LYS A 264 41.21 -37.83 -22.07
CA LYS A 264 42.58 -38.04 -22.56
C LYS A 264 43.64 -37.92 -21.44
N GLU A 265 43.46 -36.97 -20.53
CA GLU A 265 44.33 -36.84 -19.36
C GLU A 265 44.23 -38.05 -18.43
N PHE A 266 43.02 -38.52 -18.09
CA PHE A 266 42.89 -39.68 -17.20
C PHE A 266 43.30 -40.99 -17.88
N THR A 267 43.06 -41.19 -19.19
CA THR A 267 43.48 -42.44 -19.86
C THR A 267 45.01 -42.55 -19.89
N SER A 268 45.70 -41.43 -20.16
CA SER A 268 47.16 -41.32 -20.05
C SER A 268 47.64 -41.59 -18.62
N ALA A 269 47.07 -40.88 -17.62
CA ALA A 269 47.48 -41.02 -16.22
C ALA A 269 47.25 -42.44 -15.66
N LEU A 270 46.13 -43.09 -16.00
CA LEU A 270 45.84 -44.45 -15.57
C LEU A 270 46.67 -45.49 -16.31
N SER A 271 46.99 -45.28 -17.60
CA SER A 271 47.88 -46.20 -18.32
C SER A 271 49.30 -46.16 -17.75
N ASN A 272 49.78 -44.97 -17.40
CA ASN A 272 51.03 -44.79 -16.66
C ASN A 272 50.96 -45.46 -15.28
N LEU A 273 49.88 -45.26 -14.49
CA LEU A 273 49.71 -45.89 -13.18
C LEU A 273 49.77 -47.42 -13.25
N HIS A 274 49.04 -48.04 -14.19
CA HIS A 274 49.03 -49.49 -14.36
C HIS A 274 50.40 -50.02 -14.82
N THR A 275 51.06 -49.32 -15.75
CA THR A 275 52.38 -49.70 -16.27
C THR A 275 53.47 -49.56 -15.20
N TYR A 276 53.48 -48.49 -14.41
CA TYR A 276 54.41 -48.33 -13.29
C TYR A 276 54.11 -49.31 -12.14
N THR A 277 52.85 -49.70 -11.95
CA THR A 277 52.50 -50.79 -11.01
C THR A 277 53.07 -52.13 -11.50
N GLU A 278 52.94 -52.44 -12.79
CA GLU A 278 53.52 -53.65 -13.40
C GLU A 278 55.05 -53.69 -13.23
N GLN A 279 55.71 -52.56 -13.46
CA GLN A 279 57.17 -52.41 -13.27
C GLN A 279 57.56 -52.55 -11.80
N ARG A 280 56.88 -51.85 -10.87
CA ARG A 280 57.15 -51.92 -9.42
C ARG A 280 57.12 -53.35 -8.90
N ILE A 281 56.10 -54.12 -9.30
CA ILE A 281 55.94 -55.53 -8.90
C ILE A 281 57.13 -56.34 -9.43
N LYS A 282 57.46 -56.23 -10.72
CA LYS A 282 58.61 -56.96 -11.30
C LYS A 282 59.93 -56.61 -10.60
N THR A 283 60.19 -55.33 -10.32
CA THR A 283 61.37 -54.90 -9.56
C THR A 283 61.39 -55.49 -8.15
N PHE A 284 60.26 -55.46 -7.41
CA PHE A 284 60.18 -56.01 -6.06
C PHE A 284 60.55 -57.50 -5.99
N TYR A 285 60.04 -58.35 -6.89
CA TYR A 285 60.39 -59.78 -6.91
C TYR A 285 61.85 -60.01 -7.35
N VAL A 286 62.39 -59.21 -8.27
CA VAL A 286 63.80 -59.29 -8.69
C VAL A 286 64.77 -58.87 -7.57
N GLU A 287 64.45 -57.83 -6.80
CA GLU A 287 65.31 -57.33 -5.72
C GLU A 287 65.20 -58.14 -4.42
N SER A 288 64.07 -58.82 -4.17
CA SER A 288 63.82 -59.58 -2.93
C SER A 288 64.35 -61.02 -2.94
N THR A 289 65.13 -61.42 -3.96
CA THR A 289 65.66 -62.80 -4.15
C THR A 289 64.58 -63.91 -4.19
N GLN A 290 63.32 -63.56 -4.46
CA GLN A 290 62.25 -64.55 -4.71
C GLN A 290 62.23 -64.92 -6.19
N GLU A 291 62.90 -66.01 -6.56
CA GLU A 291 63.16 -66.41 -7.96
C GLU A 291 61.91 -66.62 -8.84
N GLN A 292 60.71 -66.75 -8.25
CA GLN A 292 59.46 -66.99 -8.98
C GLN A 292 58.30 -66.16 -8.41
N LEU A 293 57.52 -65.51 -9.29
CA LEU A 293 56.28 -64.85 -8.92
C LEU A 293 55.21 -65.89 -8.56
N SER A 294 54.39 -65.57 -7.56
CA SER A 294 53.10 -66.24 -7.32
C SER A 294 52.25 -66.26 -8.59
N ALA A 295 51.56 -67.36 -8.90
CA ALA A 295 50.73 -67.48 -10.10
C ALA A 295 49.60 -66.41 -10.13
N GLN A 296 49.12 -66.00 -8.94
CA GLN A 296 48.16 -64.92 -8.75
C GLN A 296 48.76 -63.58 -9.19
N THR A 297 50.01 -63.30 -8.78
CA THR A 297 50.73 -62.06 -9.08
C THR A 297 51.29 -62.03 -10.51
N GLN A 298 51.66 -63.17 -11.09
CA GLN A 298 51.95 -63.28 -12.53
C GLN A 298 50.72 -62.93 -13.39
N LYS A 299 49.54 -63.42 -12.98
CA LYS A 299 48.24 -63.11 -13.61
C LYS A 299 47.78 -61.67 -13.37
N PHE A 300 48.20 -61.05 -12.26
CA PHE A 300 48.05 -59.61 -12.04
C PHE A 300 48.88 -58.81 -13.04
N CYS A 301 50.16 -59.14 -13.22
CA CYS A 301 51.02 -58.50 -14.21
C CYS A 301 50.49 -58.64 -15.64
N SER A 302 49.92 -59.78 -16.04
CA SER A 302 49.32 -59.91 -17.39
C SER A 302 48.11 -58.99 -17.56
N TYR A 303 47.23 -58.86 -16.56
CA TYR A 303 46.12 -57.92 -16.63
C TYR A 303 46.58 -56.45 -16.61
N LEU A 304 47.62 -56.11 -15.82
CA LEU A 304 48.23 -54.79 -15.88
C LEU A 304 48.80 -54.50 -17.27
N HIS A 305 49.40 -55.49 -17.94
CA HIS A 305 49.92 -55.32 -19.31
C HIS A 305 48.80 -55.05 -20.34
N GLU A 306 47.63 -55.69 -20.17
CA GLU A 306 46.45 -55.50 -21.02
C GLU A 306 45.84 -54.08 -20.92
N ASN A 307 46.21 -53.27 -19.92
CA ASN A 307 45.58 -51.97 -19.62
C ASN A 307 45.43 -51.05 -20.85
N ALA A 308 46.46 -50.99 -21.70
CA ALA A 308 46.54 -50.03 -22.79
C ALA A 308 45.53 -50.34 -23.90
N THR A 309 45.08 -51.58 -24.05
CA THR A 309 44.04 -51.95 -25.01
C THR A 309 42.67 -51.47 -24.53
N VAL A 310 42.37 -51.64 -23.24
CA VAL A 310 41.10 -51.21 -22.64
C VAL A 310 41.00 -49.68 -22.58
N LEU A 311 42.07 -49.00 -22.15
CA LEU A 311 42.11 -47.54 -22.06
C LEU A 311 42.04 -46.84 -23.43
N ARG A 312 42.72 -47.39 -24.46
CA ARG A 312 42.57 -46.87 -25.84
C ARG A 312 41.15 -47.01 -26.37
N ALA A 313 40.38 -48.03 -25.98
CA ALA A 313 38.98 -48.16 -26.38
C ALA A 313 38.11 -47.04 -25.80
N VAL A 314 38.36 -46.63 -24.54
CA VAL A 314 37.69 -45.48 -23.89
C VAL A 314 38.05 -44.17 -24.59
N GLU A 315 39.33 -43.92 -24.84
CA GLU A 315 39.78 -42.69 -25.52
C GLU A 315 39.27 -42.62 -26.96
N HIS A 316 39.37 -43.71 -27.72
CA HIS A 316 38.93 -43.75 -29.11
C HIS A 316 37.42 -43.57 -29.26
N SER A 317 36.61 -44.23 -28.40
CA SER A 317 35.15 -44.11 -28.44
C SER A 317 34.70 -42.68 -28.10
N PHE A 318 35.28 -42.03 -27.08
CA PHE A 318 34.97 -40.62 -26.81
C PHE A 318 35.51 -39.67 -27.89
N SER A 319 36.66 -39.99 -28.50
CA SER A 319 37.22 -39.19 -29.59
C SER A 319 36.35 -39.26 -30.86
N SER A 320 35.80 -40.43 -31.21
CA SER A 320 34.83 -40.57 -32.31
C SER A 320 33.56 -39.78 -31.99
N PHE A 321 33.00 -40.02 -30.80
CA PHE A 321 31.84 -39.31 -30.27
C PHE A 321 31.98 -37.79 -30.38
N TYR A 322 33.09 -37.21 -29.93
CA TYR A 322 33.33 -35.77 -30.00
C TYR A 322 33.49 -35.26 -31.45
N LYS A 323 34.08 -36.04 -32.35
CA LYS A 323 34.23 -35.71 -33.79
C LYS A 323 32.91 -35.75 -34.55
N GLU A 324 31.94 -36.56 -34.12
CA GLU A 324 30.60 -36.63 -34.70
C GLU A 324 29.77 -35.35 -34.41
N LEU A 325 30.09 -34.64 -33.32
CA LEU A 325 29.45 -33.38 -32.92
C LEU A 325 29.93 -32.20 -33.78
N LYS A 326 29.31 -32.01 -34.94
CA LYS A 326 29.54 -30.85 -35.84
C LYS A 326 29.09 -29.52 -35.20
N THR A 327 29.30 -28.40 -35.86
CA THR A 327 28.86 -27.07 -35.37
C THR A 327 27.35 -26.88 -35.46
N ASP A 328 26.73 -27.51 -36.45
CA ASP A 328 25.33 -27.26 -36.86
C ASP A 328 24.41 -28.44 -36.47
N SER A 329 24.96 -29.47 -35.83
CA SER A 329 24.19 -30.59 -35.28
C SER A 329 23.59 -30.18 -33.93
N LEU A 330 22.26 -30.16 -33.85
CA LEU A 330 21.53 -30.03 -32.59
C LEU A 330 21.94 -31.17 -31.64
N ILE A 331 22.54 -30.84 -30.50
CA ILE A 331 22.92 -31.74 -29.42
C ILE A 331 21.71 -31.91 -28.49
N THR A 332 20.98 -33.02 -28.61
CA THR A 332 20.04 -33.55 -27.59
C THR A 332 20.37 -35.01 -27.34
N LEU A 333 19.89 -35.59 -26.23
CA LEU A 333 20.13 -37.02 -25.94
C LEU A 333 19.60 -37.95 -27.04
N GLU A 334 18.58 -37.53 -27.80
CA GLU A 334 18.02 -38.32 -28.91
C GLU A 334 18.93 -38.32 -30.14
N THR A 335 19.38 -37.14 -30.58
CA THR A 335 20.13 -36.94 -31.84
C THR A 335 21.59 -37.40 -31.76
N VAL A 336 22.15 -37.40 -30.56
CA VAL A 336 23.58 -37.54 -30.31
C VAL A 336 24.06 -38.98 -30.53
N SER A 337 24.70 -39.25 -31.67
CA SER A 337 25.40 -40.49 -31.99
C SER A 337 26.63 -40.73 -31.10
N GLY A 338 27.31 -41.88 -31.24
CA GLY A 338 28.54 -42.21 -30.51
C GLY A 338 28.42 -42.52 -28.99
N LEU A 339 27.58 -41.80 -28.24
CA LEU A 339 27.58 -41.81 -26.76
C LEU A 339 27.46 -43.21 -26.14
N LYS A 340 26.62 -44.07 -26.72
CA LYS A 340 26.42 -45.46 -26.28
C LYS A 340 27.71 -46.28 -26.41
N GLY A 341 28.44 -46.15 -27.52
CA GLY A 341 29.73 -46.82 -27.73
C GLY A 341 30.81 -46.37 -26.74
N PHE A 342 30.80 -45.10 -26.33
CA PHE A 342 31.62 -44.64 -25.21
C PHE A 342 31.17 -45.22 -23.86
N SER A 343 29.87 -45.22 -23.58
CA SER A 343 29.32 -45.80 -22.34
C SER A 343 29.71 -47.27 -22.18
N ASP A 344 29.64 -48.05 -23.25
CA ASP A 344 29.96 -49.47 -23.22
C ASP A 344 31.48 -49.70 -23.06
N ALA A 345 32.32 -48.91 -23.75
CA ALA A 345 33.77 -48.96 -23.58
C ALA A 345 34.21 -48.53 -22.16
N PHE A 346 33.59 -47.48 -21.60
CA PHE A 346 33.85 -47.02 -20.24
C PHE A 346 33.41 -48.05 -19.20
N HIS A 347 32.23 -48.67 -19.37
CA HIS A 347 31.78 -49.77 -18.52
C HIS A 347 32.76 -50.95 -18.55
N CYS A 348 33.23 -51.36 -19.75
CA CYS A 348 34.26 -52.39 -19.88
C CYS A 348 35.55 -52.02 -19.12
N TYR A 349 35.97 -50.76 -19.12
CA TYR A 349 37.11 -50.29 -18.32
C TYR A 349 36.84 -50.33 -16.81
N VAL A 350 35.65 -49.97 -16.35
CA VAL A 350 35.29 -50.03 -14.92
C VAL A 350 35.14 -51.48 -14.42
N MET A 351 34.65 -52.39 -15.25
CA MET A 351 34.66 -53.83 -14.96
C MET A 351 36.09 -54.40 -14.95
N TYR A 352 36.96 -53.95 -15.86
CA TYR A 352 38.39 -54.26 -15.82
C TYR A 352 39.05 -53.75 -14.52
N LEU A 353 38.77 -52.51 -14.09
CA LEU A 353 39.27 -51.96 -12.82
C LEU A 353 38.78 -52.75 -11.60
N ALA A 354 37.49 -53.13 -11.56
CA ALA A 354 36.93 -53.92 -10.47
C ALA A 354 37.58 -55.32 -10.39
N LYS A 355 37.83 -55.96 -11.53
CA LYS A 355 38.59 -57.21 -11.64
C LYS A 355 40.04 -57.02 -11.18
N LEU A 356 40.69 -55.94 -11.62
CA LEU A 356 42.09 -55.62 -11.30
C LEU A 356 42.30 -55.38 -9.79
N MET A 357 41.34 -54.72 -9.13
CA MET A 357 41.36 -54.44 -7.68
C MET A 357 41.51 -55.70 -6.82
N LEU A 358 40.92 -56.83 -7.23
CA LEU A 358 41.04 -58.10 -6.52
C LEU A 358 42.48 -58.63 -6.56
N TYR A 359 43.13 -58.54 -7.71
CA TYR A 359 44.53 -58.93 -7.87
C TYR A 359 45.50 -57.93 -7.20
N TYR A 360 45.16 -56.63 -7.21
CA TYR A 360 45.88 -55.60 -6.47
C TYR A 360 45.89 -55.91 -4.96
N PHE A 361 44.72 -56.22 -4.39
CA PHE A 361 44.62 -56.60 -2.97
C PHE A 361 45.49 -57.83 -2.66
N LEU A 362 45.36 -58.91 -3.43
CA LEU A 362 46.08 -60.16 -3.19
C LEU A 362 47.60 -59.99 -3.31
N SER A 363 48.07 -59.27 -4.33
CA SER A 363 49.51 -59.00 -4.54
C SER A 363 50.09 -58.12 -3.43
N THR A 364 49.36 -57.10 -2.97
CA THR A 364 49.79 -56.31 -1.80
C THR A 364 49.69 -57.10 -0.49
N GLU A 365 48.78 -58.08 -0.37
CA GLU A 365 48.73 -59.00 0.77
C GLU A 365 49.91 -60.01 0.77
N GLU A 366 50.40 -60.41 -0.40
CA GLU A 366 51.66 -61.16 -0.55
C GLU A 366 52.87 -60.29 -0.17
N GLU A 367 52.97 -59.05 -0.67
CA GLU A 367 54.02 -58.08 -0.28
C GLU A 367 54.08 -57.90 1.25
N CYS A 368 52.93 -57.68 1.90
CA CYS A 368 52.82 -57.50 3.36
C CYS A 368 53.19 -58.74 4.19
N LYS A 369 53.24 -59.93 3.58
CA LYS A 369 53.66 -61.18 4.23
C LYS A 369 55.14 -61.50 3.99
N SER A 370 55.83 -60.74 3.14
CA SER A 370 57.26 -60.90 2.91
C SER A 370 58.08 -60.56 4.16
N SER A 371 59.16 -61.31 4.39
CA SER A 371 60.15 -61.01 5.43
C SER A 371 60.86 -59.66 5.24
N THR A 372 60.77 -59.07 4.05
CA THR A 372 61.26 -57.72 3.75
C THR A 372 60.29 -56.59 4.14
N CYS A 373 59.03 -56.91 4.51
CA CYS A 373 58.04 -55.89 4.84
C CYS A 373 58.16 -55.43 6.30
N SER A 374 58.47 -54.13 6.51
CA SER A 374 58.37 -53.50 7.83
C SER A 374 56.93 -53.13 8.17
N GLN A 375 56.62 -53.00 9.48
CA GLN A 375 55.30 -52.54 9.95
C GLN A 375 54.91 -51.16 9.37
N THR A 376 55.89 -50.29 9.13
CA THR A 376 55.67 -48.99 8.47
C THR A 376 55.28 -49.16 7.00
N LEU A 377 55.94 -50.08 6.27
CA LEU A 377 55.61 -50.38 4.87
C LEU A 377 54.23 -51.05 4.76
N GLU A 378 53.90 -51.97 5.67
CA GLU A 378 52.57 -52.58 5.77
C GLU A 378 51.48 -51.50 5.96
N GLY A 379 51.75 -50.51 6.81
CA GLY A 379 50.88 -49.34 7.02
C GLY A 379 50.66 -48.50 5.76
N TYR A 380 51.69 -48.28 4.95
CA TYR A 380 51.55 -47.59 3.65
C TYR A 380 50.83 -48.47 2.62
N ASN A 381 51.15 -49.76 2.52
CA ASN A 381 50.50 -50.70 1.62
C ASN A 381 48.99 -50.78 1.87
N ARG A 382 48.56 -50.84 3.13
CA ARG A 382 47.13 -50.77 3.51
C ARG A 382 46.47 -49.44 3.11
N GLN A 383 47.18 -48.31 3.19
CA GLN A 383 46.68 -47.01 2.73
C GLN A 383 46.50 -46.96 1.20
N VAL A 384 47.48 -47.47 0.44
CA VAL A 384 47.41 -47.50 -1.03
C VAL A 384 46.26 -48.40 -1.51
N VAL A 385 46.10 -49.59 -0.91
CA VAL A 385 44.96 -50.48 -1.19
C VAL A 385 43.61 -49.79 -0.91
N SER A 386 43.51 -49.05 0.20
CA SER A 386 42.32 -48.26 0.55
C SER A 386 42.04 -47.15 -0.46
N ALA A 387 43.08 -46.42 -0.90
CA ALA A 387 42.97 -45.36 -1.89
C ALA A 387 42.55 -45.91 -3.26
N THR A 388 43.13 -47.02 -3.73
CA THR A 388 42.74 -47.70 -4.97
C THR A 388 41.30 -48.20 -4.91
N ALA A 389 40.87 -48.77 -3.78
CA ALA A 389 39.47 -49.16 -3.58
C ALA A 389 38.51 -47.95 -3.61
N GLY A 390 38.94 -46.80 -3.07
CA GLY A 390 38.22 -45.52 -3.17
C GLY A 390 38.10 -45.04 -4.62
N MET A 391 39.19 -45.08 -5.38
CA MET A 391 39.21 -44.75 -6.81
C MET A 391 38.24 -45.62 -7.61
N VAL A 392 38.27 -46.95 -7.43
CA VAL A 392 37.37 -47.87 -8.14
C VAL A 392 35.89 -47.56 -7.83
N ARG A 393 35.53 -47.27 -6.57
CA ARG A 393 34.17 -46.85 -6.20
C ARG A 393 33.73 -45.56 -6.90
N ILE A 394 34.64 -44.60 -7.09
CA ILE A 394 34.36 -43.37 -7.84
C ILE A 394 34.11 -43.70 -9.32
N PHE A 395 34.93 -44.55 -9.94
CA PHE A 395 34.72 -45.01 -11.31
C PHE A 395 33.37 -45.73 -11.49
N THR A 396 32.97 -46.63 -10.58
CA THR A 396 31.64 -47.27 -10.60
C THR A 396 30.49 -46.28 -10.46
N LYS A 397 30.69 -45.17 -9.73
CA LYS A 397 29.69 -44.11 -9.62
C LYS A 397 29.61 -43.24 -10.89
N VAL A 398 30.73 -43.00 -11.56
CA VAL A 398 30.74 -42.30 -12.87
C VAL A 398 30.11 -43.19 -13.95
N ASP A 399 30.41 -44.48 -13.94
CA ASP A 399 29.87 -45.49 -14.88
C ASP A 399 28.33 -45.52 -14.87
N SER A 400 27.70 -45.57 -13.69
CA SER A 400 26.24 -45.55 -13.60
C SER A 400 25.61 -44.23 -14.08
N TYR A 401 26.30 -43.09 -13.95
CA TYR A 401 25.86 -41.83 -14.55
C TYR A 401 26.00 -41.81 -16.08
N VAL A 402 27.11 -42.33 -16.62
CA VAL A 402 27.33 -42.42 -18.08
C VAL A 402 26.32 -43.38 -18.72
N GLN A 403 26.06 -44.53 -18.08
CA GLN A 403 25.04 -45.48 -18.52
C GLN A 403 23.62 -44.89 -18.46
N ALA A 404 23.27 -44.15 -17.40
CA ALA A 404 21.96 -43.47 -17.31
C ALA A 404 21.80 -42.35 -18.35
N LEU A 405 22.90 -41.70 -18.76
CA LEU A 405 22.89 -40.73 -19.85
C LEU A 405 22.69 -41.42 -21.21
N ALA A 406 23.29 -42.60 -21.41
CA ALA A 406 23.18 -43.38 -22.64
C ALA A 406 21.84 -44.13 -22.79
N SER A 407 21.26 -44.67 -21.71
CA SER A 407 20.03 -45.48 -21.77
C SER A 407 18.77 -44.67 -22.05
N ASN A 408 18.71 -43.42 -21.58
CA ASN A 408 17.63 -42.48 -21.91
C ASN A 408 17.44 -42.31 -23.43
N LYS A 409 18.51 -42.40 -24.22
CA LYS A 409 18.45 -42.32 -25.69
C LYS A 409 17.65 -43.46 -26.31
N GLU A 410 17.79 -44.68 -25.79
CA GLU A 410 17.14 -45.88 -26.36
C GLU A 410 15.62 -45.82 -26.18
N HIS A 411 15.14 -45.35 -25.03
CA HIS A 411 13.71 -45.12 -24.77
C HIS A 411 13.09 -44.18 -25.83
N TRP A 412 13.65 -42.99 -25.99
CA TRP A 412 13.13 -42.01 -26.94
C TRP A 412 13.31 -42.42 -28.40
N MET A 413 14.38 -43.13 -28.76
CA MET A 413 14.56 -43.65 -30.12
C MET A 413 13.50 -44.70 -30.49
N LEU A 414 13.19 -45.62 -29.59
CA LEU A 414 12.13 -46.61 -29.78
C LEU A 414 10.74 -45.96 -29.85
N GLU A 415 10.48 -44.94 -29.03
CA GLU A 415 9.22 -44.19 -29.05
C GLU A 415 9.05 -43.38 -30.34
N CYS A 416 10.12 -42.74 -30.84
CA CYS A 416 10.14 -42.09 -32.15
C CYS A 416 9.88 -43.06 -33.31
N GLN A 417 10.49 -44.26 -33.31
CA GLN A 417 10.21 -45.27 -34.34
C GLN A 417 8.76 -45.77 -34.27
N LEU A 418 8.23 -45.99 -33.06
CA LEU A 418 6.84 -46.38 -32.87
C LEU A 418 5.85 -45.30 -33.36
N LEU A 419 6.16 -44.02 -33.12
CA LEU A 419 5.40 -42.88 -33.63
C LEU A 419 5.46 -42.77 -35.16
N GLN A 420 6.64 -43.01 -35.76
CA GLN A 420 6.80 -43.01 -37.22
C GLN A 420 5.98 -44.13 -37.89
N VAL A 421 5.99 -45.34 -37.32
CA VAL A 421 5.15 -46.46 -37.80
C VAL A 421 3.65 -46.18 -37.61
N LYS A 422 3.24 -45.55 -36.49
CA LYS A 422 1.86 -45.09 -36.29
C LYS A 422 1.44 -44.06 -37.35
N HIS A 423 2.28 -43.06 -37.61
CA HIS A 423 2.04 -42.02 -38.61
C HIS A 423 1.92 -42.62 -40.02
N GLU A 424 2.83 -43.52 -40.40
CA GLU A 424 2.79 -44.18 -41.71
C GLU A 424 1.52 -45.04 -41.89
N LYS A 425 1.06 -45.70 -40.82
CA LYS A 425 -0.20 -46.46 -40.82
C LYS A 425 -1.43 -45.56 -40.97
N GLU A 426 -1.48 -44.44 -40.24
CA GLU A 426 -2.63 -43.53 -40.31
C GLU A 426 -2.64 -42.72 -41.62
N SER A 427 -1.46 -42.37 -42.16
CA SER A 427 -1.34 -41.74 -43.49
C SER A 427 -1.82 -42.67 -44.62
N LYS A 428 -1.50 -43.98 -44.56
CA LYS A 428 -2.07 -44.99 -45.48
C LYS A 428 -3.60 -45.10 -45.37
N LYS A 429 -4.15 -44.94 -44.16
CA LYS A 429 -5.59 -44.96 -43.89
C LYS A 429 -6.30 -43.70 -44.40
N VAL A 430 -5.69 -42.52 -44.26
CA VAL A 430 -6.17 -41.28 -44.90
C VAL A 430 -6.18 -41.45 -46.42
N ALA A 431 -5.10 -41.96 -47.03
CA ALA A 431 -5.03 -42.18 -48.47
C ALA A 431 -6.08 -43.19 -49.00
N SER A 432 -6.50 -44.19 -48.21
CA SER A 432 -7.65 -45.04 -48.57
C SER A 432 -8.99 -44.29 -48.52
N LEU A 433 -9.21 -43.47 -47.47
CA LEU A 433 -10.45 -42.69 -47.32
C LEU A 433 -10.58 -41.61 -48.40
N GLU A 434 -9.48 -40.94 -48.76
CA GLU A 434 -9.43 -40.01 -49.89
C GLU A 434 -9.82 -40.70 -51.21
N LYS A 435 -9.34 -41.93 -51.42
CA LYS A 435 -9.64 -42.73 -52.62
C LYS A 435 -11.09 -43.24 -52.66
N GLU A 436 -11.74 -43.43 -51.52
CA GLU A 436 -13.17 -43.71 -51.42
C GLU A 436 -14.02 -42.45 -51.63
N LEU A 437 -13.60 -41.32 -51.06
CA LEU A 437 -14.27 -40.03 -51.24
C LEU A 437 -14.20 -39.54 -52.70
N GLU A 438 -13.09 -39.78 -53.40
CA GLU A 438 -12.95 -39.44 -54.82
C GLU A 438 -13.81 -40.34 -55.73
N LYS A 439 -13.98 -41.63 -55.37
CA LYS A 439 -15.00 -42.50 -56.00
C LYS A 439 -16.40 -41.93 -55.80
N LEU A 440 -16.77 -41.55 -54.58
CA LEU A 440 -18.09 -41.01 -54.25
C LEU A 440 -18.40 -39.71 -55.00
N LYS A 441 -17.43 -38.81 -55.17
CA LYS A 441 -17.55 -37.64 -56.06
C LYS A 441 -17.77 -38.02 -57.52
N SER A 442 -17.06 -39.04 -58.02
CA SER A 442 -17.19 -39.49 -59.41
C SER A 442 -18.59 -40.03 -59.71
N SER A 443 -19.24 -40.71 -58.75
CA SER A 443 -20.66 -41.10 -58.85
C SER A 443 -21.63 -39.93 -58.70
N ALA A 444 -21.30 -38.91 -57.89
CA ALA A 444 -22.20 -37.77 -57.63
C ALA A 444 -22.30 -36.76 -58.78
N SER A 445 -21.47 -36.88 -59.82
CA SER A 445 -21.40 -35.90 -60.92
C SER A 445 -22.21 -36.30 -62.17
N ALA A 446 -23.03 -37.36 -62.09
CA ALA A 446 -23.80 -37.88 -63.23
C ALA A 446 -25.21 -37.27 -63.37
N ASP A 447 -25.90 -37.00 -62.26
CA ASP A 447 -27.35 -36.75 -62.26
C ASP A 447 -27.74 -35.29 -61.93
N GLN A 448 -27.72 -34.41 -62.95
CA GLN A 448 -28.62 -33.25 -62.98
C GLN A 448 -28.77 -32.59 -64.37
N ALA A 449 -29.74 -33.06 -65.17
CA ALA A 449 -30.26 -32.30 -66.32
C ALA A 449 -31.71 -32.68 -66.68
N ASN A 450 -32.57 -31.65 -66.74
CA ASN A 450 -33.90 -31.59 -67.38
C ASN A 450 -35.11 -32.38 -66.81
N ASN A 451 -36.22 -31.64 -66.76
CA ASN A 451 -37.63 -32.03 -66.61
C ASN A 451 -38.29 -31.97 -68.04
N PRO A 452 -39.60 -32.19 -68.33
CA PRO A 452 -40.75 -32.31 -67.42
C PRO A 452 -41.91 -33.28 -67.81
N THR A 453 -42.96 -33.31 -66.95
CA THR A 453 -44.41 -33.53 -67.27
C THR A 453 -44.91 -34.92 -67.74
N SER A 454 -45.75 -35.58 -66.92
CA SER A 454 -47.20 -35.82 -67.21
C SER A 454 -47.92 -36.70 -66.16
N MET A 455 -49.25 -36.75 -66.21
CA MET A 455 -50.16 -37.33 -65.19
C MET A 455 -50.37 -38.85 -65.28
N SER A 456 -50.72 -39.48 -64.14
CA SER A 456 -51.87 -40.42 -64.04
C SER A 456 -52.20 -40.79 -62.57
N VAL A 457 -53.30 -41.53 -62.35
CA VAL A 457 -54.02 -41.74 -61.07
C VAL A 457 -54.13 -43.26 -60.77
N PRO A 458 -54.17 -43.73 -59.50
CA PRO A 458 -53.89 -45.12 -59.12
C PRO A 458 -55.13 -46.04 -59.12
N PRO A 459 -55.00 -47.30 -58.61
CA PRO A 459 -55.41 -47.50 -57.21
C PRO A 459 -54.58 -48.52 -56.39
N SER A 460 -54.79 -48.49 -55.07
CA SER A 460 -54.38 -49.47 -54.04
C SER A 460 -55.24 -50.77 -54.13
N PRO A 461 -55.17 -51.82 -53.24
CA PRO A 461 -55.09 -51.72 -51.76
C PRO A 461 -54.42 -52.88 -50.97
N THR A 462 -54.58 -52.82 -49.63
CA THR A 462 -54.57 -53.96 -48.65
C THR A 462 -53.23 -54.64 -48.29
N ARG A 463 -52.97 -55.16 -47.06
CA ARG A 463 -53.82 -55.30 -45.84
C ARG A 463 -53.01 -55.70 -44.58
N LYS A 464 -53.23 -55.00 -43.44
CA LYS A 464 -53.10 -55.43 -42.01
C LYS A 464 -51.70 -55.99 -41.57
N GLU A 465 -51.38 -56.26 -40.30
CA GLU A 465 -52.03 -56.09 -38.98
C GLU A 465 -50.95 -55.65 -37.93
N ALA A 466 -51.25 -55.58 -36.63
CA ALA A 466 -50.34 -55.04 -35.59
C ALA A 466 -49.90 -56.09 -34.50
N PRO A 467 -49.59 -55.77 -33.22
CA PRO A 467 -48.21 -55.80 -32.72
C PRO A 467 -47.95 -56.74 -31.52
N ILE A 468 -46.68 -57.16 -31.31
CA ILE A 468 -46.23 -57.90 -30.11
C ILE A 468 -44.80 -57.48 -29.69
N GLU A 469 -44.64 -57.10 -28.42
CA GLU A 469 -43.39 -57.10 -27.64
C GLU A 469 -43.50 -58.22 -26.56
N PRO A 470 -42.45 -58.55 -25.74
CA PRO A 470 -41.03 -58.19 -25.79
C PRO A 470 -40.09 -59.44 -25.74
N THR A 471 -38.78 -59.25 -25.64
CA THR A 471 -37.90 -59.79 -24.55
C THR A 471 -36.43 -59.95 -24.97
N ASP A 472 -35.58 -59.57 -24.03
CA ASP A 472 -34.12 -59.37 -24.00
C ASP A 472 -33.19 -60.54 -24.42
N LEU A 473 -31.95 -60.17 -24.80
CA LEU A 473 -30.68 -60.95 -24.89
C LEU A 473 -30.69 -62.39 -25.46
N GLY A 474 -30.14 -62.62 -26.69
CA GLY A 474 -30.14 -63.98 -27.26
C GLY A 474 -29.23 -64.44 -28.43
N LYS A 475 -28.17 -63.72 -28.87
CA LYS A 475 -27.22 -64.10 -29.98
C LYS A 475 -27.84 -64.09 -31.40
N VAL A 476 -27.32 -63.36 -32.41
CA VAL A 476 -25.99 -63.29 -33.07
C VAL A 476 -25.89 -64.18 -34.34
N PHE A 477 -25.47 -63.55 -35.46
CA PHE A 477 -25.23 -64.09 -36.81
C PHE A 477 -26.44 -64.49 -37.70
N SER A 478 -27.10 -63.49 -38.28
CA SER A 478 -27.60 -63.52 -39.68
C SER A 478 -27.88 -62.09 -40.16
N GLU A 479 -27.68 -61.83 -41.47
CA GLU A 479 -28.15 -60.70 -42.32
C GLU A 479 -28.16 -59.26 -41.71
N ALA A 480 -27.31 -58.30 -42.07
CA ALA A 480 -26.90 -57.74 -43.39
C ALA A 480 -27.89 -56.73 -44.03
N THR A 481 -27.31 -55.69 -44.65
CA THR A 481 -27.95 -54.67 -45.53
C THR A 481 -29.03 -53.74 -44.97
N ASP A 482 -28.61 -52.73 -44.19
CA ASP A 482 -28.92 -51.31 -44.51
C ASP A 482 -27.87 -50.35 -43.89
N GLU A 483 -26.72 -50.19 -44.56
CA GLU A 483 -25.70 -49.22 -44.12
C GLU A 483 -25.97 -47.78 -44.60
N SER A 484 -27.07 -47.53 -45.34
CA SER A 484 -27.32 -46.22 -45.97
C SER A 484 -27.81 -45.17 -44.97
N SER A 485 -28.57 -45.59 -43.95
CA SER A 485 -29.18 -44.71 -42.95
C SER A 485 -28.26 -44.44 -41.75
N ASP A 486 -27.56 -45.47 -41.26
CA ASP A 486 -26.75 -45.37 -40.03
C ASP A 486 -25.44 -44.61 -40.23
N GLY A 487 -24.83 -44.69 -41.42
CA GLY A 487 -23.65 -43.88 -41.77
C GLY A 487 -23.92 -42.38 -41.67
N MET A 488 -25.02 -41.92 -42.27
CA MET A 488 -25.44 -40.51 -42.22
C MET A 488 -25.77 -40.06 -40.79
N THR A 489 -26.35 -40.96 -39.97
CA THR A 489 -26.64 -40.71 -38.55
C THR A 489 -25.36 -40.58 -37.74
N ARG A 490 -24.37 -41.47 -37.92
CA ARG A 490 -23.06 -41.42 -37.25
C ARG A 490 -22.29 -40.16 -37.62
N GLU A 491 -22.26 -39.79 -38.91
CA GLU A 491 -21.60 -38.55 -39.35
C GLU A 491 -22.29 -37.30 -38.80
N LEU A 492 -23.63 -37.29 -38.72
CA LEU A 492 -24.38 -36.20 -38.09
C LEU A 492 -24.07 -36.08 -36.59
N LEU A 493 -23.96 -37.19 -35.85
CA LEU A 493 -23.54 -37.17 -34.44
C LEU A 493 -22.10 -36.62 -34.28
N ILE A 494 -21.16 -37.08 -35.10
CA ILE A 494 -19.76 -36.62 -35.07
C ILE A 494 -19.68 -35.12 -35.40
N LYS A 495 -20.39 -34.69 -36.44
CA LYS A 495 -20.47 -33.28 -36.85
C LYS A 495 -21.09 -32.42 -35.75
N ASN A 496 -22.20 -32.85 -35.15
CA ASN A 496 -22.85 -32.14 -34.05
C ASN A 496 -21.94 -32.06 -32.81
N HIS A 497 -21.22 -33.12 -32.45
CA HIS A 497 -20.26 -33.12 -31.36
C HIS A 497 -19.14 -32.09 -31.61
N PHE A 498 -18.51 -32.09 -32.78
CA PHE A 498 -17.46 -31.12 -33.10
C PHE A 498 -18.00 -29.69 -33.23
N THR A 499 -19.19 -29.48 -33.82
CA THR A 499 -19.83 -28.16 -33.88
C THR A 499 -20.18 -27.63 -32.48
N SER A 500 -20.70 -28.47 -31.58
CA SER A 500 -20.91 -28.11 -30.18
C SER A 500 -19.59 -27.76 -29.49
N ARG A 501 -18.54 -28.57 -29.68
CA ARG A 501 -17.24 -28.33 -29.07
C ARG A 501 -16.58 -27.04 -29.58
N ILE A 502 -16.73 -26.71 -30.85
CA ILE A 502 -16.29 -25.45 -31.44
C ILE A 502 -17.10 -24.27 -30.87
N SER A 503 -18.41 -24.42 -30.69
CA SER A 503 -19.27 -23.43 -30.05
C SER A 503 -18.84 -23.16 -28.59
N ASP A 504 -18.61 -24.22 -27.80
CA ASP A 504 -18.15 -24.12 -26.42
C ASP A 504 -16.80 -23.40 -26.30
N LEU A 505 -15.84 -23.76 -27.15
CA LEU A 505 -14.52 -23.14 -27.18
C LEU A 505 -14.58 -21.68 -27.63
N THR A 506 -15.45 -21.35 -28.60
CA THR A 506 -15.69 -19.98 -29.07
C THR A 506 -16.32 -19.14 -27.96
N SER A 507 -17.31 -19.67 -27.26
CA SER A 507 -17.96 -19.03 -26.10
C SER A 507 -16.97 -18.78 -24.97
N GLN A 508 -16.14 -19.77 -24.61
CA GLN A 508 -15.08 -19.61 -23.62
C GLN A 508 -14.06 -18.55 -24.02
N LEU A 509 -13.65 -18.51 -25.30
CA LEU A 509 -12.70 -17.52 -25.81
C LEU A 509 -13.29 -16.10 -25.80
N GLN A 510 -14.55 -15.92 -26.20
CA GLN A 510 -15.27 -14.64 -26.08
C GLN A 510 -15.40 -14.17 -24.61
N VAL A 511 -15.70 -15.08 -23.69
CA VAL A 511 -15.77 -14.77 -22.25
C VAL A 511 -14.40 -14.39 -21.69
N MET A 512 -13.31 -15.00 -22.16
CA MET A 512 -11.96 -14.67 -21.73
C MET A 512 -11.46 -13.33 -22.32
N ASP A 513 -11.74 -13.04 -23.59
CA ASP A 513 -11.44 -11.73 -24.20
C ASP A 513 -12.23 -10.60 -23.53
N SER A 514 -13.53 -10.80 -23.31
CA SER A 514 -14.40 -9.85 -22.58
C SER A 514 -13.86 -9.55 -21.16
N LYS A 515 -13.37 -10.57 -20.44
CA LYS A 515 -12.66 -10.39 -19.15
C LYS A 515 -11.37 -9.59 -19.32
N GLY A 516 -10.56 -9.89 -20.34
CA GLY A 516 -9.33 -9.16 -20.65
C GLY A 516 -9.58 -7.66 -20.92
N VAL A 517 -10.58 -7.36 -21.75
CA VAL A 517 -11.04 -5.98 -22.02
C VAL A 517 -11.54 -5.29 -20.76
N SER A 518 -12.29 -6.00 -19.91
CA SER A 518 -12.79 -5.50 -18.62
C SER A 518 -11.65 -5.15 -17.67
N PHE A 519 -10.71 -6.06 -17.42
CA PHE A 519 -9.53 -5.79 -16.57
C PHE A 519 -8.66 -4.67 -17.15
N ALA A 520 -8.46 -4.62 -18.47
CA ALA A 520 -7.75 -3.52 -19.11
C ALA A 520 -8.47 -2.17 -18.94
N ALA A 521 -9.81 -2.14 -18.86
CA ALA A 521 -10.57 -0.94 -18.52
C ALA A 521 -10.44 -0.58 -17.02
N GLU A 522 -10.52 -1.57 -16.13
CA GLU A 522 -10.36 -1.40 -14.68
C GLU A 522 -8.98 -0.84 -14.33
N CYS A 523 -7.89 -1.45 -14.81
CA CYS A 523 -6.52 -0.96 -14.60
C CYS A 523 -6.33 0.48 -15.10
N ARG A 524 -6.93 0.84 -16.25
CA ARG A 524 -6.92 2.24 -16.76
C ARG A 524 -7.72 3.20 -15.87
N SER A 525 -8.77 2.74 -15.20
CA SER A 525 -9.54 3.53 -14.23
C SER A 525 -8.77 3.72 -12.91
N LEU A 526 -8.14 2.66 -12.41
CA LEU A 526 -7.33 2.66 -11.19
C LEU A 526 -6.09 3.55 -11.36
N TYR A 527 -5.38 3.44 -12.48
CA TYR A 527 -4.24 4.31 -12.81
C TYR A 527 -4.63 5.80 -12.82
N LYS A 528 -5.78 6.16 -13.42
CA LYS A 528 -6.32 7.53 -13.37
C LYS A 528 -6.63 7.99 -11.94
N ARG A 529 -7.24 7.13 -11.11
CA ARG A 529 -7.56 7.44 -9.70
C ARG A 529 -6.30 7.60 -8.85
N ILE A 530 -5.28 6.75 -9.04
CA ILE A 530 -3.98 6.89 -8.38
C ILE A 530 -3.34 8.23 -8.75
N ARG A 531 -3.21 8.52 -10.06
CA ARG A 531 -2.59 9.77 -10.54
C ARG A 531 -3.30 11.04 -10.07
N GLN A 532 -4.62 10.99 -9.88
CA GLN A 532 -5.37 12.09 -9.26
C GLN A 532 -5.08 12.20 -7.76
N SER A 533 -5.07 11.07 -7.03
CA SER A 533 -4.72 11.03 -5.61
C SER A 533 -3.30 11.54 -5.33
N GLU A 534 -2.33 11.21 -6.20
CA GLU A 534 -0.96 11.74 -6.13
C GLU A 534 -0.95 13.27 -6.29
N LYS A 535 -1.65 13.78 -7.30
CA LYS A 535 -1.78 15.24 -7.53
C LYS A 535 -2.44 15.96 -6.34
N ASP A 536 -3.44 15.34 -5.72
CA ASP A 536 -4.14 15.90 -4.55
C ASP A 536 -3.27 15.84 -3.29
N ARG A 537 -2.51 14.75 -3.08
CA ARG A 537 -1.46 14.63 -2.05
C ARG A 537 -0.40 15.71 -2.21
N ASP A 538 0.09 15.93 -3.42
CA ASP A 538 1.17 16.89 -3.69
C ASP A 538 0.66 18.34 -3.50
N GLY A 539 -0.59 18.61 -3.88
CA GLY A 539 -1.27 19.87 -3.59
C GLY A 539 -1.56 20.11 -2.10
N LEU A 540 -1.86 19.05 -1.33
CA LEU A 540 -1.96 19.14 0.13
C LEU A 540 -0.59 19.34 0.79
N SER A 541 0.46 18.70 0.29
CA SER A 541 1.85 18.88 0.75
C SER A 541 2.32 20.33 0.57
N GLN A 542 2.07 20.95 -0.59
CA GLN A 542 2.38 22.38 -0.79
C GLN A 542 1.57 23.30 0.14
N LYS A 543 0.30 22.99 0.41
CA LYS A 543 -0.51 23.74 1.38
C LYS A 543 0.05 23.61 2.80
N LEU A 544 0.49 22.41 3.20
CA LEU A 544 1.08 22.14 4.51
C LEU A 544 2.42 22.88 4.67
N LEU A 545 3.30 22.86 3.66
CA LEU A 545 4.53 23.66 3.65
C LEU A 545 4.24 25.17 3.77
N THR A 546 3.23 25.66 3.05
CA THR A 546 2.81 27.08 3.11
C THR A 546 2.21 27.44 4.48
N ALA A 547 1.47 26.51 5.11
CA ALA A 547 0.93 26.69 6.45
C ALA A 547 2.05 26.72 7.51
N ASN A 548 2.99 25.77 7.46
CA ASN A 548 4.14 25.73 8.38
C ASN A 548 5.02 26.98 8.26
N ALA A 549 5.22 27.50 7.04
CA ALA A 549 5.93 28.76 6.82
C ALA A 549 5.22 29.96 7.49
N ARG A 550 3.88 30.00 7.46
CA ARG A 550 3.09 31.02 8.16
C ARG A 550 3.09 30.85 9.67
N VAL A 551 3.00 29.61 10.17
CA VAL A 551 3.13 29.32 11.61
C VAL A 551 4.47 29.84 12.11
N LYS A 552 5.58 29.50 11.43
CA LYS A 552 6.90 30.02 11.80
C LYS A 552 6.96 31.54 11.74
N GLN A 553 6.42 32.18 10.70
CA GLN A 553 6.38 33.65 10.64
C GLN A 553 5.64 34.26 11.85
N ILE A 554 4.51 33.69 12.25
CA ILE A 554 3.73 34.14 13.42
C ILE A 554 4.48 33.86 14.73
N GLU A 555 5.21 32.75 14.82
CA GLU A 555 6.10 32.45 15.95
C GLU A 555 7.24 33.49 16.05
N ASP A 556 7.95 33.77 14.94
CA ASP A 556 9.01 34.78 14.86
C ASP A 556 8.47 36.20 15.21
N GLU A 557 7.30 36.59 14.69
CA GLU A 557 6.63 37.87 15.00
C GLU A 557 6.20 37.98 16.47
N LEU A 558 5.66 36.90 17.04
CA LEU A 558 5.30 36.81 18.46
C LEU A 558 6.55 36.92 19.34
N ASP A 559 7.65 36.29 18.96
CA ASP A 559 8.89 36.28 19.74
C ASP A 559 9.64 37.63 19.68
N VAL A 560 9.55 38.37 18.57
CA VAL A 560 9.94 39.80 18.53
C VAL A 560 9.03 40.63 19.44
N THR A 561 7.71 40.38 19.40
CA THR A 561 6.74 41.11 20.23
C THR A 561 6.98 40.90 21.73
N LYS A 562 7.28 39.67 22.17
CA LYS A 562 7.69 39.37 23.57
C LYS A 562 8.91 40.18 23.98
N ARG A 563 10.00 40.12 23.20
CA ARG A 563 11.25 40.83 23.50
C ARG A 563 11.06 42.35 23.57
N ASN A 564 10.19 42.91 22.73
CA ASN A 564 9.84 44.33 22.78
C ASN A 564 9.11 44.70 24.09
N TYR A 565 8.14 43.90 24.53
CA TYR A 565 7.45 44.12 25.81
C TYR A 565 8.37 43.89 27.03
N GLU A 566 9.23 42.87 27.00
CA GLU A 566 10.24 42.59 28.01
C GLU A 566 11.24 43.76 28.15
N THR A 567 11.69 44.32 27.01
CA THR A 567 12.54 45.52 26.98
C THR A 567 11.81 46.75 27.54
N GLN A 568 10.53 46.95 27.20
CA GLN A 568 9.72 48.05 27.74
C GLN A 568 9.51 47.92 29.26
N LEU A 569 9.23 46.72 29.76
CA LEU A 569 9.11 46.43 31.18
C LEU A 569 10.44 46.64 31.92
N SER A 570 11.56 46.23 31.31
CA SER A 570 12.90 46.47 31.86
C SER A 570 13.22 47.96 31.97
N MET A 571 13.00 48.75 30.91
CA MET A 571 13.18 50.21 30.95
C MET A 571 12.24 50.90 31.96
N MET A 572 11.00 50.43 32.09
CA MET A 572 10.06 50.99 33.07
C MET A 572 10.46 50.63 34.51
N SER A 573 10.97 49.42 34.73
CA SER A 573 11.51 48.99 36.03
C SER A 573 12.76 49.77 36.43
N GLU A 574 13.69 49.99 35.49
CA GLU A 574 14.88 50.83 35.68
C GLU A 574 14.50 52.30 35.97
N HIS A 575 13.53 52.86 35.24
CA HIS A 575 13.00 54.19 35.53
C HIS A 575 12.31 54.29 36.90
N LEU A 576 11.53 53.27 37.31
CA LEU A 576 10.92 53.21 38.63
C LEU A 576 11.98 53.08 39.74
N CYS A 577 13.06 52.32 39.50
CA CYS A 577 14.20 52.22 40.41
C CYS A 577 14.86 53.59 40.59
N GLY A 578 15.29 54.24 39.51
CA GLY A 578 15.90 55.57 39.55
C GLY A 578 14.97 56.70 40.03
N MET A 579 13.64 56.51 39.97
CA MET A 579 12.67 57.41 40.58
C MET A 579 12.52 57.16 42.09
N ASN A 580 12.55 55.91 42.54
CA ASN A 580 12.59 55.56 43.96
C ASN A 580 13.90 56.00 44.62
N GLU A 581 15.05 55.87 43.95
CA GLU A 581 16.33 56.43 44.41
C GLU A 581 16.21 57.95 44.62
N LYS A 582 15.67 58.69 43.64
CA LYS A 582 15.43 60.14 43.76
C LYS A 582 14.51 60.48 44.93
N LEU A 583 13.37 59.78 45.06
CA LEU A 583 12.46 59.96 46.18
C LEU A 583 13.13 59.65 47.53
N THR A 584 14.04 58.68 47.58
CA THR A 584 14.82 58.33 48.78
C THR A 584 15.80 59.46 49.11
N THR A 585 16.59 59.95 48.14
CA THR A 585 17.50 61.10 48.37
C THR A 585 16.77 62.38 48.78
N GLN A 586 15.55 62.61 48.27
CA GLN A 586 14.70 63.73 48.69
C GLN A 586 14.13 63.52 50.10
N GLN A 587 13.76 62.29 50.47
CA GLN A 587 13.35 61.93 51.82
C GLN A 587 14.50 62.16 52.82
N ASP A 588 15.71 61.71 52.49
CA ASP A 588 16.94 61.89 53.28
C ASP A 588 17.29 63.38 53.43
N GLU A 589 17.20 64.17 52.35
CA GLU A 589 17.40 65.62 52.39
C GLU A 589 16.33 66.31 53.26
N ILE A 590 15.07 65.89 53.18
CA ILE A 590 13.98 66.36 54.05
C ILE A 590 14.23 65.98 55.52
N GLU A 591 14.84 64.83 55.82
CA GLU A 591 15.18 64.43 57.19
C GLU A 591 16.43 65.14 57.74
N LEU A 592 17.42 65.44 56.89
CA LEU A 592 18.52 66.37 57.18
C LEU A 592 18.00 67.78 57.49
N LEU A 593 17.04 68.29 56.70
CA LEU A 593 16.40 69.58 56.93
C LEU A 593 15.52 69.59 58.19
N LYS A 594 14.79 68.50 58.48
CA LYS A 594 14.00 68.35 59.72
C LYS A 594 14.88 68.25 60.97
N SER A 595 16.00 67.53 60.92
CA SER A 595 16.93 67.40 62.04
C SER A 595 17.71 68.71 62.28
N GLY A 596 18.18 69.37 61.21
CA GLY A 596 18.74 70.73 61.26
C GLY A 596 17.72 71.79 61.72
N GLY A 597 16.44 71.62 61.40
CA GLY A 597 15.35 72.45 61.91
C GLY A 597 15.10 72.28 63.41
N LYS A 598 15.20 71.05 63.92
CA LYS A 598 15.08 70.77 65.37
C LYS A 598 16.23 71.37 66.18
N SER A 599 17.48 71.33 65.69
CA SER A 599 18.62 71.90 66.42
C SER A 599 18.52 73.42 66.62
N LYS A 600 17.94 74.16 65.67
CA LYS A 600 17.73 75.62 65.78
C LYS A 600 16.62 76.04 66.75
N LYS A 601 15.65 75.16 67.10
CA LYS A 601 14.59 75.47 68.08
C LYS A 601 14.96 75.21 69.54
N SER A 602 16.17 74.73 69.81
CA SER A 602 16.65 74.47 71.19
C SER A 602 17.61 75.54 71.73
N LYS A 603 17.71 76.72 71.09
CA LYS A 603 18.71 77.73 71.45
C LYS A 603 18.31 79.20 71.22
N LYS A 604 17.12 79.58 71.68
CA LYS A 604 16.83 80.95 72.12
C LYS A 604 15.65 80.98 73.08
#